data_AF-A0A4C2EHZ0-F1
#
_entry.id   AF-A0A4C2EHZ0-F1
#
_cell.length_a   1.000
_cell.length_b   1.000
_cell.length_c   1.000
_cell.angle_alpha   90.00
_cell.angle_beta   90.00
_cell.angle_gamma   90.00
#
_symmetry.space_group_name_H-M   'P 1'
#
loop_
_entity.id
_entity.type
_entity.pdbx_description
1 polymer ?
#
loop_
_entity_poly.entity_id
_entity_poly.type
_entity_poly.pdbx_seq_one_letter_code
_entity_poly.pdbx_strand_id
1 'polypeptide(L)'
;MSQTNGIATLLKAEKEAHEIVSQARKYRQDKLKQAKNDAASEIEAYKRQKDQELHEFESENAGSVDELEKDAGSQIQGELTEIKQIGSKKQNEVAKLLVNAVISPSFEKHINA
;
A
#
# COMPACT_ATOMS: atom_id res chain seq x y z
N MET A 1 36.71 -36.11 66.81
CA MET A 1 35.34 -35.56 66.69
C MET A 1 35.27 -34.21 65.95
N SER A 2 36.30 -33.36 65.94
CA SER A 2 36.25 -32.03 65.28
C SER A 2 36.41 -32.08 63.74
N GLN A 3 37.26 -32.96 63.20
CA GLN A 3 37.51 -33.01 61.74
C GLN A 3 36.28 -33.41 60.90
N THR A 4 35.46 -34.34 61.37
CA THR A 4 34.28 -34.82 60.64
C THR A 4 33.18 -33.75 60.49
N ASN A 5 33.05 -32.84 61.45
CA ASN A 5 32.08 -31.73 61.40
C ASN A 5 32.50 -30.62 60.42
N GLY A 6 33.81 -30.37 60.28
CA GLY A 6 34.34 -29.41 59.30
C GLY A 6 34.10 -29.85 57.86
N ILE A 7 34.34 -31.12 57.57
CA ILE A 7 34.11 -31.71 56.24
C ILE A 7 32.62 -31.67 55.85
N ALA A 8 31.72 -32.00 56.78
CA ALA A 8 30.28 -31.94 56.53
C ALA A 8 29.81 -30.52 56.19
N THR A 9 30.37 -29.51 56.85
CA THR A 9 30.07 -28.09 56.58
C THR A 9 30.55 -27.68 55.19
N LEU A 10 31.75 -28.10 54.80
CA LEU A 10 32.30 -27.82 53.47
C LEU A 10 31.50 -28.50 52.35
N LEU A 11 31.10 -29.76 52.54
CA LEU A 11 30.24 -30.48 51.57
C LEU A 11 28.87 -29.81 51.42
N LYS A 12 28.30 -29.28 52.51
CA LYS A 12 27.05 -28.54 52.45
C LYS A 12 27.20 -27.23 51.67
N ALA A 13 28.27 -26.47 51.94
CA ALA A 13 28.58 -25.24 51.21
C ALA A 13 28.85 -25.51 49.72
N GLU A 14 29.53 -26.61 49.39
CA GLU A 14 29.75 -27.03 48.00
C GLU A 14 28.43 -27.31 47.30
N LYS A 15 27.52 -28.05 47.94
CA LYS A 15 26.19 -28.33 47.40
C LYS A 15 25.38 -27.07 47.15
N GLU A 16 25.35 -26.14 48.11
CA GLU A 16 24.66 -24.86 48.00
C GLU A 16 25.24 -24.01 46.86
N ALA A 17 26.58 -23.92 46.75
CA ALA A 17 27.24 -23.22 45.65
C ALA A 17 26.89 -23.85 44.29
N HIS A 18 26.89 -25.17 44.21
CA HIS A 18 26.55 -25.89 42.99
C HIS A 18 25.10 -25.67 42.56
N GLU A 19 24.18 -25.57 43.53
CA GLU A 19 22.77 -25.29 43.30
C GLU A 19 22.55 -23.87 42.82
N ILE A 20 23.21 -22.87 43.42
CA ILE A 20 23.18 -21.47 42.97
C ILE A 20 23.63 -21.35 41.51
N VAL A 21 24.75 -22.00 41.14
CA VAL A 21 25.25 -21.98 39.77
C VAL A 21 24.29 -22.69 38.80
N SER A 22 23.68 -23.79 39.22
CA SER A 22 22.69 -24.51 38.41
C SER A 22 21.45 -23.65 38.14
N GLN A 23 20.91 -23.01 39.17
CA GLN A 23 19.78 -22.08 39.04
C GLN A 23 20.11 -20.91 38.12
N ALA A 24 21.30 -20.30 38.25
CA ALA A 24 21.74 -19.23 37.38
C ALA A 24 21.84 -19.67 35.89
N ARG A 25 22.36 -20.88 35.64
CA ARG A 25 22.42 -21.45 34.27
C ARG A 25 21.02 -21.69 33.70
N LYS A 26 20.10 -22.22 34.50
CA LYS A 26 18.71 -22.46 34.09
C LYS A 26 17.99 -21.15 33.78
N TYR A 27 18.13 -20.16 34.65
CA TYR A 27 17.59 -18.81 34.43
C TYR A 27 18.12 -18.19 33.13
N ARG A 28 19.43 -18.32 32.85
CA ARG A 28 20.01 -17.86 31.58
C ARG A 28 19.38 -18.56 30.37
N GLN A 29 19.21 -19.88 30.45
CA GLN A 29 18.60 -20.65 29.37
C GLN A 29 17.14 -20.26 29.12
N ASP A 30 16.38 -20.06 30.19
CA ASP A 30 14.98 -19.65 30.10
C ASP A 30 14.85 -18.22 29.55
N LYS A 31 15.74 -17.30 29.96
CA LYS A 31 15.80 -15.95 29.38
C LYS A 31 16.12 -15.96 27.88
N LEU A 32 17.03 -16.82 27.43
CA LEU A 32 17.33 -16.96 26.01
C LEU A 32 16.14 -17.51 25.21
N LYS A 33 15.37 -18.45 25.78
CA LYS A 33 14.14 -18.95 25.15
C LYS A 33 13.06 -17.88 25.12
N GLN A 34 12.87 -17.17 26.23
CA GLN A 34 11.91 -16.08 26.32
C GLN A 34 12.20 -15.00 25.26
N ALA A 35 13.46 -14.55 25.14
CA ALA A 35 13.83 -13.56 24.13
C ALA A 35 13.52 -13.99 22.69
N LYS A 36 13.68 -15.28 22.37
CA LYS A 36 13.30 -15.82 21.05
C LYS A 36 11.79 -15.81 20.83
N ASN A 37 11.02 -16.20 21.85
CA ASN A 37 9.57 -16.22 21.77
C ASN A 37 8.99 -14.80 21.67
N ASP A 38 9.52 -13.87 22.46
CA ASP A 38 9.08 -12.47 22.45
C ASP A 38 9.38 -11.85 21.07
N ALA A 39 10.57 -12.08 20.51
CA ALA A 39 10.91 -11.62 19.17
C ALA A 39 10.01 -12.24 18.08
N ALA A 40 9.68 -13.54 18.18
CA ALA A 40 8.77 -14.19 17.24
C ALA A 40 7.35 -13.59 17.33
N SER A 41 6.87 -13.33 18.55
CA SER A 41 5.56 -12.69 18.78
C SER A 41 5.52 -11.26 18.22
N GLU A 42 6.61 -10.50 18.36
CA GLU A 42 6.70 -9.13 17.83
C GLU A 42 6.72 -9.13 16.30
N ILE A 43 7.45 -10.07 15.68
CA ILE A 43 7.45 -10.26 14.22
C ILE A 43 6.04 -10.61 13.72
N GLU A 44 5.33 -11.52 14.40
CA GLU A 44 3.95 -11.88 14.02
C GLU A 44 2.99 -10.70 14.15
N ALA A 45 3.12 -9.90 15.22
CA ALA A 45 2.31 -8.71 15.40
C ALA A 45 2.57 -7.68 14.29
N TYR A 46 3.84 -7.43 13.97
CA TYR A 46 4.22 -6.53 12.89
C TYR A 46 3.70 -7.01 11.53
N LYS A 47 3.81 -8.31 11.26
CA LYS A 47 3.28 -8.91 10.03
C LYS A 47 1.77 -8.71 9.92
N ARG A 48 1.01 -8.99 10.99
CA ARG A 48 -0.44 -8.77 11.00
C ARG A 48 -0.80 -7.31 10.77
N GLN A 49 -0.06 -6.38 11.38
CA GLN A 49 -0.27 -4.95 11.15
C GLN A 49 -0.04 -4.58 9.67
N LYS A 50 1.03 -5.08 9.04
CA LYS A 50 1.29 -4.83 7.62
C LYS A 50 0.28 -5.49 6.69
N ASP A 51 -0.17 -6.69 7.02
CA ASP A 51 -1.23 -7.36 6.25
C ASP A 51 -2.56 -6.58 6.37
N GLN A 52 -2.87 -6.00 7.53
CA GLN A 52 -4.03 -5.12 7.70
C GLN A 52 -3.92 -3.82 6.91
N GLU A 53 -2.79 -3.11 7.02
CA GLU A 53 -2.53 -1.89 6.23
C GLU A 53 -2.64 -2.17 4.73
N LEU A 54 -2.10 -3.30 4.27
CA LEU A 54 -2.18 -3.71 2.87
C LEU A 54 -3.61 -4.02 2.45
N HIS A 55 -4.38 -4.71 3.29
CA HIS A 55 -5.78 -5.02 3.00
C HIS A 55 -6.65 -3.76 2.94
N GLU A 56 -6.45 -2.81 3.86
CA GLU A 56 -7.12 -1.50 3.85
C GLU A 56 -6.78 -0.73 2.57
N PHE A 57 -5.49 -0.67 2.20
CA PHE A 57 -5.05 -0.03 0.97
C PHE A 57 -5.62 -0.69 -0.29
N GLU A 58 -5.68 -2.03 -0.33
CA GLU A 58 -6.31 -2.76 -1.43
C GLU A 58 -7.81 -2.47 -1.52
N SER A 59 -8.52 -2.43 -0.38
CA SER A 59 -9.94 -2.12 -0.34
C SER A 59 -10.25 -0.69 -0.78
N GLU A 60 -9.45 0.28 -0.35
CA GLU A 60 -9.61 1.68 -0.75
C GLU A 60 -9.34 1.87 -2.25
N ASN A 61 -8.28 1.26 -2.77
CA ASN A 61 -7.95 1.36 -4.19
C ASN A 61 -8.91 0.56 -5.09
N ALA A 62 -9.45 -0.57 -4.61
CA ALA A 62 -10.45 -1.34 -5.35
C ALA A 62 -11.72 -0.51 -5.59
N GLY A 63 -12.15 0.30 -4.61
CA GLY A 63 -13.27 1.23 -4.79
C GLY A 63 -12.95 2.43 -5.68
N SER A 64 -11.69 2.86 -5.73
CA SER A 64 -11.26 4.04 -6.49
C SER A 64 -11.41 3.87 -8.01
N VAL A 65 -11.28 2.66 -8.56
CA VAL A 65 -11.40 2.45 -10.01
C VAL A 65 -12.81 2.74 -10.51
N ASP A 66 -13.84 2.24 -9.82
CA ASP A 66 -15.24 2.47 -10.20
C ASP A 66 -15.63 3.94 -10.06
N GLU A 67 -15.12 4.64 -9.03
CA GLU A 67 -15.33 6.08 -8.85
C GLU A 67 -14.64 6.88 -9.96
N LEU A 68 -13.40 6.54 -10.31
CA LEU A 68 -12.66 7.18 -11.41
C LEU A 68 -13.35 6.96 -12.76
N GLU A 69 -13.87 5.76 -13.04
CA GLU A 69 -14.63 5.48 -14.26
C GLU A 69 -15.92 6.30 -14.31
N LYS A 70 -16.64 6.39 -13.19
CA LYS A 70 -17.89 7.16 -13.11
C LYS A 70 -17.64 8.66 -13.29
N ASP A 71 -16.60 9.20 -12.66
CA ASP A 71 -16.23 10.60 -12.79
C ASP A 71 -15.79 10.93 -14.22
N ALA A 72 -14.93 10.10 -14.83
CA ALA A 72 -14.54 10.24 -16.23
C ALA A 72 -15.75 10.15 -17.16
N GLY A 73 -16.67 9.21 -16.92
CA GLY A 73 -17.92 9.09 -17.69
C GLY A 73 -18.78 10.34 -17.59
N SER A 74 -18.91 10.93 -16.40
CA SER A 74 -19.68 12.16 -16.19
C SER A 74 -19.08 13.37 -16.93
N GLN A 75 -17.74 13.49 -16.94
CA GLN A 75 -17.01 14.54 -17.65
C GLN A 75 -17.19 14.40 -19.16
N ILE A 76 -16.96 13.20 -19.70
CA ILE A 76 -17.15 12.91 -21.13
C ILE A 76 -18.59 13.21 -21.55
N GLN A 77 -19.57 12.86 -20.73
CA GLN A 77 -20.98 13.16 -21.03
C GLN A 77 -21.24 14.66 -21.08
N GLY A 78 -20.66 15.44 -20.16
CA GLY A 78 -20.68 16.90 -20.19
C GLY A 78 -20.07 17.46 -21.49
N GLU A 79 -18.85 17.05 -21.82
CA GLU A 79 -18.17 17.48 -23.05
C GLU A 79 -18.95 17.09 -24.32
N LEU A 80 -19.52 15.88 -24.36
CA LEU A 80 -20.37 15.44 -25.48
C LEU A 80 -21.59 16.34 -25.66
N THR A 81 -22.23 16.77 -24.57
CA THR A 81 -23.36 17.69 -24.65
C THR A 81 -22.93 19.06 -25.16
N GLU A 82 -21.77 19.56 -24.72
CA GLU A 82 -21.22 20.83 -25.17
C GLU A 82 -20.87 20.79 -26.67
N ILE A 83 -20.16 19.74 -27.12
CA ILE A 83 -19.82 19.53 -28.53
C ILE A 83 -21.10 19.49 -29.39
N LYS A 84 -22.14 18.76 -28.96
CA LYS A 84 -23.42 18.70 -29.69
C LYS A 84 -24.09 20.07 -29.77
N GLN A 85 -24.06 20.86 -28.69
CA GLN A 85 -24.61 22.22 -28.68
C GLN A 85 -23.84 23.15 -29.62
N ILE A 86 -22.50 23.14 -29.58
CA ILE A 86 -21.66 23.94 -30.47
C ILE A 86 -21.89 23.55 -31.93
N GLY A 87 -21.92 22.24 -32.21
CA GLY A 87 -22.22 21.71 -33.54
C GLY A 87 -23.57 22.21 -34.05
N SER A 88 -24.63 22.09 -33.25
CA SER A 88 -25.99 22.54 -33.63
C SER A 88 -26.07 24.05 -33.86
N LYS A 89 -25.37 24.86 -33.03
CA LYS A 89 -25.33 26.32 -33.18
C LYS A 89 -24.65 26.75 -34.49
N LYS A 90 -23.51 26.14 -34.82
CA LYS A 90 -22.68 26.53 -35.99
C LYS A 90 -23.07 25.80 -37.29
N GLN A 91 -23.88 24.74 -37.21
CA GLN A 91 -24.25 23.90 -38.36
C GLN A 91 -24.81 24.73 -39.53
N ASN A 92 -25.74 25.64 -39.24
CA ASN A 92 -26.38 26.46 -40.27
C ASN A 92 -25.42 27.47 -40.92
N GLU A 93 -24.49 28.02 -40.15
CA GLU A 93 -23.47 28.96 -40.66
C GLU A 93 -22.47 28.22 -41.56
N VAL A 94 -21.99 27.06 -41.11
CA VAL A 94 -21.07 26.22 -41.89
C VAL A 94 -21.74 25.71 -43.17
N ALA A 95 -23.00 25.27 -43.11
CA ALA A 95 -23.74 24.84 -44.28
C ALA A 95 -23.88 25.97 -45.32
N LYS A 96 -24.18 27.20 -44.89
CA LYS A 96 -24.24 28.37 -45.78
C LYS A 96 -22.87 28.68 -46.41
N LEU A 97 -21.79 28.64 -45.63
CA LEU A 97 -20.44 28.86 -46.15
C LEU A 97 -20.06 27.81 -47.21
N LEU A 98 -20.32 26.53 -46.94
CA LEU A 98 -20.05 25.44 -47.89
C LEU A 98 -20.86 25.59 -49.17
N VAL A 99 -22.16 25.86 -49.06
CA VAL A 99 -23.04 26.09 -50.23
C VAL A 99 -22.57 27.29 -51.05
N ASN A 100 -22.24 28.40 -50.40
CA ASN A 100 -21.75 29.60 -51.08
C ASN A 100 -20.41 29.36 -51.78
N ALA A 101 -19.49 28.63 -51.15
CA ALA A 101 -18.19 28.30 -51.75
C ALA A 101 -18.34 27.41 -52.99
N VAL A 102 -19.32 26.49 -53.00
CA VAL A 102 -19.57 25.60 -54.15
C VAL A 102 -20.26 26.33 -55.31
N ILE A 103 -21.16 27.27 -55.01
CA ILE A 103 -21.95 27.97 -56.03
C ILE A 103 -21.20 29.20 -56.60
N SER A 104 -20.20 29.72 -55.90
CA SER A 104 -19.45 30.91 -56.34
C SER A 104 -18.21 30.49 -57.16
N PRO A 105 -18.20 30.70 -58.49
CA PRO A 105 -17.05 30.32 -59.30
C PRO A 105 -15.85 31.23 -59.04
N SER A 106 -14.73 30.65 -58.61
CA SER A 106 -13.44 31.35 -58.51
C SER A 106 -12.69 31.23 -59.84
N PHE A 107 -12.62 32.33 -60.58
CA PHE A 107 -11.80 32.40 -61.81
C PHE A 107 -10.44 32.97 -61.47
N GLU A 108 -9.50 32.11 -61.13
CA GLU A 108 -8.08 32.49 -61.07
C GLU A 108 -7.39 32.03 -62.36
N LYS A 109 -6.66 32.96 -63.00
CA LYS A 109 -5.75 32.58 -64.07
C LYS A 109 -4.67 31.70 -63.48
N HIS A 110 -4.44 30.56 -64.13
CA HIS A 110 -3.34 29.69 -63.79
C HIS A 110 -2.02 30.48 -63.78
N ILE A 111 -1.14 30.22 -62.80
CA ILE A 111 0.09 31.01 -62.56
C ILE A 111 1.03 31.04 -63.78
N ASN A 112 0.88 30.10 -64.71
CA ASN A 112 1.67 29.98 -65.93
C ASN A 112 0.91 30.36 -67.22
N ALA A 113 -0.25 31.03 -67.11
CA ALA A 113 -1.06 31.51 -68.25
C ALA A 113 -0.76 32.97 -68.61
#